data_AF-A0A9X3N4R9-F1
#
_entry.id   AF-A0A9X3N4R9-F1
#
_cell.length_a   1.000
_cell.length_b   1.000
_cell.length_c   1.000
_cell.angle_alpha   90.00
_cell.angle_beta   90.00
_cell.angle_gamma   90.00
#
_symmetry.space_group_name_H-M   'P 1'
#
loop_
_entity.id
_entity.type
_entity.pdbx_description
1 polymer ?
#
loop_
_entity_poly.entity_id
_entity_poly.type
_entity_poly.pdbx_seq_one_letter_code
_entity_poly.pdbx_strand_id
1 'polypeptide(L)'
;MPASTSSEAGEAAGAVRDTVSRLARPDGDGAVVIERAAIMAEGRQADEIESWILSHGGEPEVPLISPPRLGLYAERNEAAGRGLASRPPRRYVLPASALERTDG
;
A
#
# COMPACT_ATOMS: atom_id res chain seq x y z
N MET A 1 16.40 0.11 -32.02
CA MET A 1 15.04 -0.44 -31.90
C MET A 1 14.81 -0.89 -30.45
N PRO A 2 14.17 -0.10 -29.57
CA PRO A 2 13.72 -0.56 -28.27
C PRO A 2 12.18 -0.72 -28.27
N ALA A 3 11.68 -1.95 -28.33
CA ALA A 3 10.23 -2.22 -28.29
C ALA A 3 9.87 -3.45 -27.43
N SER A 4 10.77 -3.89 -26.53
CA SER A 4 10.52 -5.09 -25.70
C SER A 4 10.03 -4.79 -24.29
N THR A 5 10.19 -3.56 -23.78
CA THR A 5 9.91 -3.27 -22.37
C THR A 5 8.42 -3.17 -22.04
N SER A 6 7.55 -2.94 -23.02
CA SER A 6 6.09 -2.84 -22.76
C SER A 6 5.44 -4.18 -22.43
N SER A 7 5.91 -5.30 -23.00
CA SER A 7 5.36 -6.62 -22.68
C SER A 7 5.91 -7.17 -21.37
N GLU A 8 7.19 -6.92 -21.08
CA GLU A 8 7.81 -7.28 -19.80
C GLU A 8 7.22 -6.46 -18.64
N ALA A 9 6.93 -5.17 -18.86
CA ALA A 9 6.23 -4.33 -17.88
C ALA A 9 4.78 -4.78 -17.67
N GLY A 10 4.09 -5.25 -18.73
CA GLY A 10 2.74 -5.83 -18.63
C GLY A 10 2.72 -7.15 -17.84
N GLU A 11 3.70 -8.03 -18.07
CA GLU A 11 3.87 -9.29 -17.32
C GLU A 11 4.21 -9.02 -15.85
N ALA A 12 5.11 -8.06 -15.57
CA ALA A 12 5.45 -7.65 -14.21
C ALA A 12 4.24 -7.05 -13.49
N ALA A 13 3.45 -6.19 -14.16
CA ALA A 13 2.21 -5.66 -13.62
C ALA A 13 1.18 -6.76 -13.34
N GLY A 14 1.10 -7.78 -14.21
CA GLY A 14 0.29 -8.98 -14.01
C GLY A 14 0.71 -9.80 -12.78
N ALA A 15 2.02 -10.00 -12.60
CA ALA A 15 2.58 -10.72 -11.46
C ALA A 15 2.37 -10.00 -10.12
N VAL A 16 2.51 -8.67 -10.10
CA VAL A 16 2.19 -7.85 -8.91
C VAL A 16 0.70 -7.94 -8.60
N ARG A 17 -0.17 -7.85 -9.62
CA ARG A 17 -1.62 -7.97 -9.44
C ARG A 17 -2.06 -9.34 -8.91
N ASP A 18 -1.45 -10.42 -9.40
CA ASP A 18 -1.70 -11.78 -8.89
C ASP A 18 -1.30 -11.89 -7.41
N THR A 19 -0.14 -11.33 -7.06
CA THR A 19 0.35 -11.28 -5.69
C THR A 19 -0.59 -10.47 -4.79
N VAL A 20 -1.00 -9.27 -5.21
CA VAL A 20 -1.97 -8.44 -4.49
C VAL A 20 -3.29 -9.22 -4.28
N SER A 21 -3.79 -9.90 -5.31
CA SER A 21 -5.02 -10.69 -5.23
C SER A 21 -4.90 -11.88 -4.27
N ARG A 22 -3.72 -12.51 -4.19
CA ARG A 22 -3.42 -13.59 -3.22
C ARG A 22 -3.37 -13.07 -1.78
N LEU A 23 -2.89 -11.85 -1.57
CA LEU A 23 -2.80 -11.23 -0.24
C LEU A 23 -4.13 -10.61 0.22
N ALA A 24 -5.00 -10.23 -0.72
CA ALA A 24 -6.28 -9.60 -0.46
C ALA A 24 -7.22 -10.49 0.36
N ARG A 25 -7.83 -9.88 1.38
CA ARG A 25 -8.89 -10.48 2.20
C ARG A 25 -10.18 -9.70 1.97
N PRO A 26 -11.30 -10.35 1.67
CA PRO A 26 -12.59 -9.66 1.56
C PRO A 26 -12.93 -8.97 2.89
N ASP A 27 -13.31 -7.70 2.81
CA ASP A 27 -13.94 -6.98 3.90
C ASP A 27 -15.46 -6.98 3.65
N GLY A 28 -16.26 -7.08 4.71
CA GLY A 28 -17.70 -7.32 4.63
C GLY A 28 -18.49 -6.25 3.87
N ASP A 29 -17.88 -5.10 3.59
CA ASP A 29 -18.46 -3.96 2.86
C ASP A 29 -18.23 -4.02 1.33
N GLY A 30 -17.61 -5.08 0.81
CA GLY A 30 -17.28 -5.19 -0.62
C GLY A 30 -15.98 -4.51 -1.02
N ALA A 31 -15.22 -3.99 -0.04
CA ALA A 31 -13.82 -3.66 -0.20
C ALA A 31 -12.94 -4.90 0.04
N VAL A 32 -11.65 -4.81 -0.32
CA VAL A 32 -10.65 -5.81 0.07
C VAL A 32 -9.57 -5.16 0.90
N VAL A 33 -9.09 -5.88 1.90
CA VAL A 33 -8.06 -5.42 2.82
C VAL A 33 -6.79 -6.23 2.60
N ILE A 34 -5.64 -5.54 2.60
CA ILE A 34 -4.32 -6.14 2.54
C ILE A 34 -3.54 -5.71 3.78
N GLU A 35 -3.12 -6.70 4.56
CA GLU A 35 -2.29 -6.48 5.75
C GLU A 35 -0.85 -6.12 5.32
N ARG A 36 -0.30 -5.03 5.84
CA ARG A 36 1.06 -4.58 5.51
C ARG A 36 2.13 -5.61 5.89
N ALA A 37 1.90 -6.40 6.94
CA ALA A 37 2.78 -7.50 7.31
C ALA A 37 2.87 -8.58 6.21
N ALA A 38 1.78 -8.80 5.48
CA ALA A 38 1.75 -9.75 4.37
C ALA A 38 2.53 -9.21 3.17
N ILE A 39 2.43 -7.91 2.88
CA ILE A 39 3.25 -7.22 1.87
C ILE A 39 4.74 -7.36 2.20
N MET A 40 5.12 -7.10 3.45
CA MET A 40 6.52 -7.20 3.89
C MET A 40 7.07 -8.64 3.84
N ALA A 41 6.21 -9.65 3.97
CA ALA A 41 6.62 -11.06 3.85
C ALA A 41 7.03 -11.44 2.42
N GLU A 42 6.53 -10.73 1.40
CA GLU A 42 6.96 -10.92 -0.01
C GLU A 42 8.39 -10.36 -0.26
N GLY A 43 8.92 -9.58 0.69
CA GLY A 43 10.31 -9.13 0.70
C GLY A 43 10.58 -8.13 -0.42
N ARG A 44 11.30 -8.56 -1.47
CA ARG A 44 11.82 -7.66 -2.52
C ARG A 44 10.71 -6.99 -3.35
N GLN A 45 9.53 -7.61 -3.42
CA GLN A 45 8.37 -7.09 -4.14
C GLN A 45 7.50 -6.15 -3.26
N ALA A 46 7.85 -5.97 -1.98
CA ALA A 46 7.02 -5.21 -1.04
C ALA A 46 6.76 -3.77 -1.50
N ASP A 47 7.81 -3.06 -1.95
CA ASP A 47 7.71 -1.69 -2.46
C ASP A 47 6.89 -1.60 -3.76
N GLU A 48 7.01 -2.59 -4.64
CA GLU A 48 6.25 -2.68 -5.90
C GLU A 48 4.76 -2.91 -5.63
N ILE A 49 4.45 -3.80 -4.68
CA ILE A 49 3.09 -4.09 -4.21
C ILE A 49 2.47 -2.86 -3.55
N GLU A 50 3.19 -2.19 -2.65
CA GLU A 50 2.70 -0.98 -1.97
C GLU A 50 2.45 0.16 -2.97
N SER A 51 3.37 0.37 -3.92
CA SER A 51 3.19 1.36 -4.99
C SER A 51 2.00 1.05 -5.88
N TRP A 52 1.79 -0.23 -6.22
CA TRP A 52 0.63 -0.67 -6.99
C TRP A 52 -0.67 -0.43 -6.23
N ILE A 53 -0.72 -0.75 -4.94
CA ILE A 53 -1.91 -0.51 -4.10
C ILE A 53 -2.28 0.97 -4.11
N LEU A 54 -1.32 1.87 -3.86
CA LEU A 54 -1.55 3.31 -3.84
C LEU A 54 -1.97 3.86 -5.21
N SER A 55 -1.39 3.38 -6.31
CA SER A 55 -1.75 3.85 -7.65
C SER A 55 -3.14 3.38 -8.10
N HIS A 56 -3.68 2.32 -7.50
CA HIS A 56 -4.98 1.73 -7.85
C HIS A 56 -6.08 2.15 -6.85
N GLY A 57 -5.88 3.23 -6.10
CA GLY A 57 -6.87 3.79 -5.17
C GLY A 57 -6.95 3.08 -3.83
N GLY A 58 -5.90 2.32 -3.48
CA GLY A 58 -5.76 1.74 -2.16
C GLY A 58 -5.43 2.79 -1.11
N GLU A 59 -6.22 2.82 -0.04
CA GLU A 59 -6.08 3.80 1.04
C GLU A 59 -5.59 3.12 2.32
N PRO A 60 -4.67 3.75 3.08
CA PRO A 60 -4.28 3.24 4.39
C PRO A 60 -5.43 3.38 5.41
N GLU A 61 -5.76 2.31 6.14
CA GLU A 61 -6.87 2.33 7.13
C GLU A 61 -6.68 3.40 8.22
N VAL A 62 -5.43 3.67 8.58
CA VAL A 62 -5.07 4.82 9.41
C VAL A 62 -4.36 5.81 8.48
N PRO A 63 -4.91 7.02 8.28
CA PRO A 63 -4.23 8.05 7.51
C PRO A 63 -2.82 8.21 8.06
N LEU A 64 -1.82 8.34 7.18
CA LEU A 64 -0.49 8.79 7.57
C LEU A 64 -0.68 10.17 8.21
N ILE A 65 -0.83 10.22 9.54
CA ILE A 65 -0.93 11.47 10.27
C ILE A 65 0.44 12.11 10.13
N SER A 66 0.55 13.04 9.16
CA SER A 66 1.72 13.89 9.04
C SER A 66 1.97 14.53 10.40
N PRO A 67 3.23 14.57 10.88
CA PRO A 67 3.52 15.07 12.21
C PRO A 67 2.92 16.47 12.36
N PRO A 68 2.22 16.78 13.47
CA PRO A 68 1.72 18.12 13.71
C PRO A 68 2.90 19.08 13.68
N ARG A 69 2.74 20.22 12.97
CA ARG A 69 3.76 21.27 12.90
C ARG A 69 4.13 21.68 14.32
N LEU A 70 5.32 21.27 14.74
CA LEU A 70 5.83 21.46 16.10
C LEU A 70 5.95 22.98 16.36
N GLY A 71 5.11 23.51 17.25
CA GLY A 71 5.32 24.84 17.82
C GLY A 71 6.50 24.83 18.79
N LEU A 72 6.97 26.02 19.19
CA LEU A 72 8.14 26.25 20.06
C LEU A 72 8.12 25.53 21.44
N TYR A 73 7.04 24.82 21.77
CA TYR A 73 6.90 24.00 22.99
C TYR A 73 7.23 22.51 22.78
N ALA A 74 7.53 22.07 21.55
CA ALA A 74 7.68 20.66 21.26
C ALA A 74 9.06 20.07 21.58
N GLU A 75 10.09 20.89 21.74
CA GLU A 75 11.47 20.44 22.03
C GLU A 75 11.57 19.58 23.30
N ARG A 76 10.67 19.76 24.28
CA ARG A 76 10.65 18.95 25.50
C ARG A 76 9.91 17.62 25.36
N ASN A 77 9.06 17.49 24.33
CA ASN A 77 8.29 16.28 24.04
C ASN A 77 8.93 15.43 22.94
N GLU A 78 10.14 15.73 22.46
CA GLU A 78 10.79 14.92 21.42
C GLU A 78 11.20 13.53 21.89
N ALA A 79 11.36 13.34 23.21
CA ALA A 79 11.61 12.02 23.80
C ALA A 79 10.32 11.18 23.96
N ALA A 80 9.15 11.81 24.12
CA ALA A 80 7.87 11.13 24.28
C ALA A 80 7.06 11.05 22.97
N GLY A 81 7.23 12.01 22.07
CA GLY A 81 6.55 12.14 20.78
C GLY A 81 7.25 11.44 19.61
N ARG A 82 8.51 11.01 19.76
CA ARG A 82 9.20 10.17 18.77
C ARG A 82 8.56 8.79 18.57
N GLY A 83 7.68 8.35 19.48
CA GLY A 83 6.89 7.12 19.32
C GLY A 83 5.61 7.29 18.51
N LEU A 84 5.16 8.52 18.28
CA LEU A 84 3.99 8.87 17.45
C LEU A 84 4.39 9.44 16.07
N ALA A 85 5.68 9.46 15.77
CA ALA A 85 6.18 9.73 14.43
C ALA A 85 5.64 8.64 13.48
N SER A 86 4.65 9.01 12.67
CA SER A 86 4.07 8.25 11.55
C SER A 86 4.20 6.73 11.67
N ARG A 87 3.40 6.10 12.55
CA ARG A 87 3.28 4.64 12.52
C ARG A 87 2.83 4.25 11.11
N PRO A 88 3.56 3.38 10.39
CA PRO A 88 3.14 2.96 9.07
C PRO A 88 1.75 2.30 9.16
N PRO A 89 0.91 2.45 8.12
CA PRO A 89 -0.41 1.84 8.08
C PRO A 89 -0.30 0.34 8.38
N ARG A 90 -1.22 -0.20 9.18
CA ARG A 90 -1.23 -1.65 9.42
C ARG A 90 -1.84 -2.40 8.24
N ARG A 91 -2.74 -1.73 7.52
CA ARG A 91 -3.62 -2.27 6.50
C ARG A 91 -3.88 -1.24 5.41
N TYR A 92 -4.07 -1.73 4.20
CA TYR A 92 -4.55 -0.97 3.05
C TYR A 92 -5.91 -1.52 2.64
N VAL A 93 -6.84 -0.62 2.34
CA VAL A 93 -8.18 -0.93 1.85
C VAL A 93 -8.21 -0.58 0.37
N LEU A 94 -8.57 -1.54 -0.48
CA LEU A 94 -8.76 -1.32 -1.91
C LEU A 94 -10.24 -1.47 -2.27
N PRO A 95 -10.73 -0.69 -3.25
CA PRO A 95 -12.03 -0.97 -3.84
C PRO A 95 -12.00 -2.31 -4.58
N ALA A 96 -13.08 -3.09 -4.54
CA ALA A 96 -13.14 -4.37 -5.26
C ALA A 96 -12.86 -4.24 -6.76
N SER A 97 -13.26 -3.11 -7.36
CA SER A 97 -12.99 -2.78 -8.77
C SER A 97 -11.51 -2.75 -9.12
N ALA A 98 -10.60 -2.54 -8.16
CA ALA A 98 -9.16 -2.58 -8.40
C ALA A 98 -8.66 -4.00 -8.73
N LEU A 99 -9.34 -5.03 -8.22
CA LEU A 99 -8.99 -6.44 -8.48
C LEU A 99 -9.83 -7.09 -9.56
N GLU A 100 -10.97 -6.50 -9.95
CA GLU A 100 -11.80 -7.01 -11.04
C GLU A 100 -10.99 -7.10 -12.32
N ARG A 101 -10.79 -8.34 -12.82
CA ARG A 101 -10.15 -8.59 -14.11
C ARG A 101 -10.99 -7.86 -15.14
N THR A 102 -10.47 -6.73 -15.62
CA THR A 102 -11.03 -6.02 -16.77
C THR A 102 -10.81 -6.91 -17.98
N ASP A 103 -11.64 -7.94 -18.12
CA ASP A 103 -11.84 -8.67 -19.35
C ASP A 103 -13.05 -8.00 -20.00
N GLY A 104 -12.76 -7.20 -21.01
CA GLY A 104 -13.71 -6.49 -21.86
C GLY A 104 -13.17 -6.44 -23.27
#